data_AF-A0A838JXC0-F1
#
_entry.id   AF-A0A838JXC0-F1
#
_cell.length_a   1.000
_cell.length_b   1.000
_cell.length_c   1.000
_cell.angle_alpha   90.00
_cell.angle_beta   90.00
_cell.angle_gamma   90.00
#
_symmetry.space_group_name_H-M   'P 1'
#
loop_
_entity.id
_entity.type
_entity.pdbx_description
1 polymer ?
#
loop_
_entity_poly.entity_id
_entity_poly.type
_entity_poly.pdbx_seq_one_letter_code
_entity_poly.pdbx_strand_id
1 'polypeptide(L)'
;MTLQRLILTFKPDELVVHCLYRSQDSPNPGTKARRREVSDLAREGLTQALEALEGRVEVVSTSGFTTREDTISTDAARPTG
;
A
#
# COMPACT_ATOMS: atom_id res chain seq x y z
N MET A 1 -4.09 -4.68 -13.84
CA MET A 1 -2.79 -4.71 -13.14
C MET A 1 -3.02 -5.34 -11.79
N THR A 2 -2.05 -6.05 -11.22
CA THR A 2 -2.20 -6.68 -9.90
C THR A 2 -1.19 -6.09 -8.96
N LEU A 3 -1.67 -5.42 -7.91
CA LEU A 3 -0.82 -4.89 -6.86
C LEU A 3 -0.11 -6.05 -6.15
N GLN A 4 1.17 -5.87 -5.82
CA GLN A 4 1.96 -6.85 -5.07
C GLN A 4 2.41 -6.29 -3.73
N ARG A 5 2.70 -4.98 -3.69
CA ARG A 5 3.19 -4.31 -2.49
C ARG A 5 3.06 -2.80 -2.62
N LEU A 6 2.60 -2.16 -1.54
CA LEU A 6 2.74 -0.73 -1.30
C LEU A 6 3.68 -0.52 -0.12
N ILE A 7 4.65 0.38 -0.27
CA ILE A 7 5.46 0.88 0.84
C ILE A 7 5.22 2.39 0.92
N LEU A 8 4.82 2.86 2.09
CA LEU A 8 4.67 4.26 2.41
C LEU A 8 5.89 4.72 3.20
N THR A 9 6.53 5.78 2.74
CA THR A 9 7.63 6.42 3.47
C THR A 9 7.24 7.86 3.75
N PHE A 10 6.99 8.15 5.02
CA PHE A 10 6.75 9.50 5.51
C PHE A 10 8.10 10.19 5.70
N LYS A 11 8.33 11.26 4.96
CA LYS A 11 9.43 12.20 5.17
C LYS A 11 8.87 13.53 5.70
N PRO A 12 9.70 14.46 6.18
CA PRO A 12 9.22 15.73 6.74
C PRO A 12 8.25 16.50 5.83
N ASP A 13 8.54 16.56 4.52
CA ASP A 13 7.77 17.38 3.56
C ASP A 13 7.10 16.56 2.45
N GLU A 14 7.26 15.24 2.44
CA GLU A 14 6.70 14.39 1.39
C GLU A 14 6.28 13.01 1.89
N LEU A 15 5.27 12.46 1.21
CA LEU A 15 4.92 11.05 1.30
C LEU A 15 5.34 10.37 -0.01
N VAL A 16 6.27 9.42 0.10
CA VAL A 16 6.70 8.60 -1.05
C VAL A 16 5.98 7.26 -1.00
N VAL A 17 5.30 6.92 -2.09
CA VAL A 17 4.61 5.63 -2.25
C VAL A 17 5.30 4.79 -3.31
N HIS A 18 5.92 3.69 -2.88
CA HIS A 18 6.47 2.69 -3.80
C HIS A 18 5.40 1.65 -4.13
N CYS A 19 4.88 1.70 -5.36
CA CYS A 19 3.87 0.77 -5.86
C CYS A 19 4.52 -0.30 -6.74
N LEU A 20 4.68 -1.51 -6.19
CA LEU A 20 5.11 -2.68 -6.94
C LEU A 20 3.88 -3.45 -7.41
N TYR A 21 3.79 -3.69 -8.71
CA TYR A 21 2.67 -4.38 -9.32
C TYR A 21 3.17 -5.28 -10.46
N ARG A 22 2.34 -6.25 -10.85
CA ARG A 22 2.49 -7.01 -12.10
C ARG A 22 1.48 -6.52 -13.13
N SER A 23 1.88 -6.51 -14.39
CA SER A 23 1.00 -6.21 -15.52
C SER A 23 1.43 -6.98 -16.75
N GLN A 24 0.45 -7.53 -17.46
CA GLN A 24 0.60 -8.06 -18.81
C GLN A 24 0.08 -6.99 -19.78
N ASP A 25 0.79 -6.72 -20.87
CA ASP A 25 0.41 -5.76 -21.93
C ASP A 25 0.12 -4.33 -21.45
N SER A 26 0.87 -3.85 -20.46
CA SER A 26 0.70 -2.48 -19.96
C SER A 26 1.18 -1.41 -20.94
N PRO A 27 0.57 -0.21 -20.93
CA PRO A 27 1.07 0.93 -21.69
C PRO A 27 2.53 1.25 -21.30
N ASN A 28 3.31 1.75 -22.26
CA ASN A 28 4.71 2.10 -22.03
C ASN A 28 4.88 2.94 -20.75
N PRO A 29 5.97 2.73 -19.96
CA PRO A 29 6.17 3.35 -18.65
C PRO A 29 6.02 4.89 -18.59
N GLY A 30 6.26 5.58 -19.71
CA GLY A 30 6.15 7.05 -19.80
C GLY A 30 4.77 7.59 -20.20
N THR A 31 3.79 6.75 -20.48
CA THR A 31 2.49 7.23 -21.00
C THR A 31 1.60 7.82 -19.91
N LYS A 32 0.73 8.77 -20.29
CA LYS A 32 -0.29 9.33 -19.38
C LYS A 32 -1.25 8.26 -18.87
N ALA A 33 -1.63 7.31 -19.73
CA ALA A 33 -2.49 6.19 -19.38
C ALA A 33 -1.85 5.35 -18.27
N ARG A 34 -0.58 4.97 -18.42
CA ARG A 34 0.15 4.21 -17.40
C ARG A 34 0.19 4.91 -16.05
N ARG A 35 0.50 6.22 -16.05
CA ARG A 35 0.54 7.00 -14.81
C ARG A 35 -0.80 6.96 -14.08
N ARG A 36 -1.90 7.13 -14.82
CA ARG A 36 -3.25 7.05 -14.25
C ARG A 36 -3.52 5.66 -13.65
N GLU A 37 -3.25 4.58 -14.40
CA GLU A 37 -3.47 3.22 -13.91
C GLU A 37 -2.69 2.93 -12.62
N VAL A 38 -1.42 3.35 -12.54
CA VAL A 38 -0.60 3.16 -11.34
C VAL A 38 -1.12 4.00 -10.17
N SER A 39 -1.56 5.24 -10.42
CA SER A 39 -2.19 6.07 -9.40
C SER A 39 -3.48 5.47 -8.87
N ASP A 40 -4.33 4.96 -9.75
CA ASP A 40 -5.60 4.33 -9.37
C ASP A 40 -5.36 3.03 -8.58
N LEU A 41 -4.39 2.21 -9.01
CA LEU A 41 -3.99 1.00 -8.29
C LEU A 41 -3.43 1.29 -6.88
N ALA A 42 -2.64 2.36 -6.74
CA ALA A 42 -2.12 2.77 -5.43
C ALA A 42 -3.26 3.25 -4.50
N ARG A 43 -4.22 4.02 -5.02
CA ARG A 43 -5.39 4.47 -4.26
C ARG A 43 -6.26 3.32 -3.79
N GLU A 44 -6.52 2.34 -4.66
CA GLU A 44 -7.29 1.16 -4.33
C GLU A 44 -6.61 0.35 -3.22
N GLY A 45 -5.31 0.07 -3.36
CA GLY A 45 -4.55 -0.63 -2.31
C GLY A 45 -4.51 0.10 -0.97
N LEU A 46 -4.43 1.44 -0.98
CA LEU A 46 -4.53 2.24 0.25
C LEU A 46 -5.92 2.18 0.87
N THR A 47 -6.98 2.18 0.05
CA THR A 47 -8.36 2.07 0.53
C THR A 47 -8.57 0.73 1.22
N GLN A 48 -8.15 -0.37 0.59
CA GLN A 48 -8.20 -1.71 1.18
C GLN A 48 -7.39 -1.81 2.48
N ALA A 49 -6.23 -1.14 2.54
CA ALA A 49 -5.41 -1.10 3.76
C ALA A 49 -6.11 -0.36 4.91
N LEU A 50 -6.77 0.78 4.63
CA LEU A 50 -7.54 1.52 5.62
C LEU A 50 -8.74 0.70 6.12
N GLU A 51 -9.48 0.07 5.21
CA GLU A 51 -10.60 -0.83 5.57
C GLU A 51 -10.12 -2.00 6.45
N ALA A 52 -8.98 -2.61 6.14
CA ALA A 52 -8.40 -3.67 6.96
C ALA A 52 -7.97 -3.17 8.35
N LEU A 53 -7.53 -1.91 8.47
CA LEU A 53 -7.18 -1.30 9.76
C LEU A 53 -8.41 -0.94 10.61
N GLU A 54 -9.56 -0.65 9.99
CA GLU A 54 -10.84 -0.49 10.71
C GLU A 54 -11.37 -1.84 11.24
N GLY A 55 -10.91 -2.94 10.64
CA GLY A 55 -11.18 -4.31 11.08
C GLY A 55 -10.41 -4.72 12.34
N ARG A 56 -10.21 -6.04 12.51
CA ARG A 56 -9.41 -6.56 13.62
C ARG A 56 -7.93 -6.39 13.31
N VAL A 57 -7.24 -5.70 14.21
CA VAL A 57 -5.81 -5.40 14.10
C VAL A 57 -5.06 -6.00 15.28
N GLU A 58 -3.97 -6.71 15.01
CA GLU A 58 -3.11 -7.31 16.04
C GLU A 58 -1.71 -6.69 15.99
N VAL A 59 -1.21 -6.25 17.16
CA VAL A 59 0.20 -5.84 17.32
C VAL A 59 1.02 -7.10 17.54
N VAL A 60 1.88 -7.44 16.57
CA VAL A 60 2.63 -8.71 16.54
C VAL A 60 4.09 -8.55 16.98
N SER A 61 4.56 -7.31 17.13
CA SER A 61 5.88 -7.01 17.70
C SER A 61 5.94 -5.57 18.18
N THR A 62 6.76 -5.30 19.19
CA THR A 62 7.02 -3.96 19.73
C THR A 62 8.51 -3.84 20.04
N SER A 63 9.18 -2.78 19.64
CA SER A 63 10.61 -2.57 19.93
C SER A 63 10.97 -1.11 20.19
N GLY A 64 12.07 -0.91 20.94
CA GLY A 64 12.69 0.40 21.16
C GLY A 64 12.41 1.07 22.52
N PHE A 65 13.34 1.94 22.96
CA PHE A 65 13.27 2.64 24.25
C PHE A 65 12.83 4.10 24.10
N THR A 66 13.53 4.87 23.25
CA THR A 66 13.21 6.28 22.94
C THR A 66 12.39 6.45 21.66
N THR A 67 12.66 5.63 20.63
CA THR A 67 11.85 5.54 19.41
C THR A 67 11.18 4.17 19.41
N ARG A 68 9.88 4.12 19.19
CA ARG A 68 9.11 2.88 19.20
C ARG A 68 8.80 2.44 17.78
N GLU A 69 8.94 1.14 17.54
CA GLU A 69 8.51 0.49 16.31
C GLU A 69 7.61 -0.69 16.68
N ASP A 70 6.34 -0.58 16.31
CA ASP A 70 5.33 -1.61 16.52
C ASP A 70 4.95 -2.20 15.16
N THR A 71 5.00 -3.53 15.05
CA THR A 71 4.54 -4.23 13.85
C THR A 71 3.09 -4.61 14.02
N ILE A 72 2.28 -4.21 13.05
CA ILE A 72 0.85 -4.45 13.04
C ILE A 72 0.52 -5.43 11.91
N SER A 73 -0.33 -6.41 12.21
CA SER A 73 -0.89 -7.35 11.22
C SER A 73 -2.42 -7.25 11.22
N THR A 74 -3.00 -7.34 10.04
CA THR A 74 -4.45 -7.37 9.83
C THR A 74 -4.75 -8.30 8.66
N ASP A 75 -5.94 -8.89 8.67
CA ASP A 75 -6.44 -9.65 7.53
C ASP A 75 -6.71 -8.70 6.38
N ALA A 76 -6.13 -8.97 5.20
CA ALA A 76 -6.47 -8.23 4.00
C ALA A 76 -7.98 -8.38 3.75
N ALA A 77 -8.70 -7.26 3.61
CA ALA A 77 -10.11 -7.27 3.24
C ALA A 77 -10.26 -8.13 1.98
N ARG A 78 -10.97 -9.26 2.10
CA ARG A 78 -11.23 -10.14 0.95
C ARG A 78 -12.05 -9.31 -0.04
N PRO A 79 -11.60 -9.12 -1.30
CA PRO A 79 -12.42 -8.44 -2.28
C PRO A 79 -13.73 -9.24 -2.44
N THR A 80 -14.85 -8.62 -2.08
CA THR A 80 -16.17 -9.13 -2.46
C THR A 80 -16.27 -8.96 -3.97
N GLY A 81 -16.26 -10.10 -4.69
CA GLY A 81 -16.27 -10.14 -6.15
C GLY A 81 -17.52 -9.54 -6.79
#